data_AF-A0A953C6S2-F1
#
_entry.id   AF-A0A953C6S2-F1
#
_cell.length_a   1.000
_cell.length_b   1.000
_cell.length_c   1.000
_cell.angle_alpha   90.00
_cell.angle_beta   90.00
_cell.angle_gamma   90.00
#
_symmetry.space_group_name_H-M   'P 1'
#
loop_
_entity.id
_entity.type
_entity.pdbx_description
1 polymer ?
#
loop_
_entity_poly.entity_id
_entity_poly.type
_entity_poly.pdbx_seq_one_letter_code
_entity_poly.pdbx_strand_id
1 'polypeptide(L)'
;MTMPSPSEARRKRLFFRCHHTGMKENDVLIGGFAERHMADLSDDDVCWFEDFLMNNNDIDIYNWMLGNKPLPPELEHPVMRLLMRSIGAS
;
A
#
# COMPACT_ATOMS: atom_id res chain seq x y z
N MET A 1 16.42 21.87 -13.45
CA MET A 1 15.45 20.76 -13.42
C MET A 1 15.99 19.73 -12.44
N THR A 2 15.56 19.79 -11.18
CA THR A 2 16.04 18.88 -10.13
C THR A 2 15.51 17.49 -10.45
N MET A 3 16.40 16.53 -10.68
CA MET A 3 15.99 15.13 -10.80
C MET A 3 15.43 14.71 -9.44
N PRO A 4 14.24 14.07 -9.40
CA PRO A 4 13.72 13.57 -8.13
C PRO A 4 14.75 12.60 -7.54
N SER A 5 14.92 12.66 -6.23
CA SER A 5 15.75 11.66 -5.55
C SER A 5 15.19 10.25 -5.82
N PRO A 6 16.02 9.20 -5.76
CA PRO A 6 15.56 7.83 -6.01
C PRO A 6 14.31 7.44 -5.18
N SER A 7 14.18 7.99 -3.97
CA SER A 7 13.02 7.81 -3.09
C SER A 7 11.76 8.55 -3.57
N GLU A 8 11.86 9.79 -4.05
CA GLU A 8 10.72 10.53 -4.60
C GLU A 8 10.16 9.88 -5.88
N ALA A 9 11.05 9.39 -6.75
CA ALA A 9 10.64 8.69 -7.96
C ALA A 9 9.91 7.38 -7.61
N ARG A 10 10.39 6.65 -6.59
CA ARG A 10 9.73 5.45 -6.07
C ARG A 10 8.35 5.77 -5.50
N ARG A 11 8.24 6.80 -4.66
CA ARG A 11 6.96 7.24 -4.08
C ARG A 11 5.92 7.56 -5.14
N LYS A 12 6.31 8.26 -6.22
CA LYS A 12 5.40 8.55 -7.34
C LYS A 12 4.92 7.29 -8.06
N ARG A 13 5.80 6.32 -8.31
CA ARG A 13 5.44 5.04 -8.93
C ARG A 13 4.51 4.23 -8.03
N LEU A 14 4.82 4.16 -6.74
CA LEU A 14 3.99 3.46 -5.76
C LEU A 14 2.61 4.12 -5.63
N PHE A 15 2.57 5.44 -5.55
CA PHE A 15 1.31 6.19 -5.53
C PHE A 15 0.45 5.88 -6.76
N PHE A 16 1.04 5.94 -7.96
CA PHE A 16 0.32 5.58 -9.18
C PHE A 16 -0.23 4.14 -9.14
N ARG A 17 0.56 3.18 -8.65
CA ARG A 17 0.14 1.78 -8.49
C ARG A 17 -1.03 1.62 -7.52
N CYS A 18 -1.06 2.37 -6.42
CA CYS A 18 -2.15 2.35 -5.45
C CYS A 18 -3.51 2.75 -6.05
N HIS A 19 -3.49 3.52 -7.15
CA HIS A 19 -4.69 3.97 -7.88
C HIS A 19 -4.95 3.20 -9.19
N HIS A 20 -4.10 2.23 -9.54
CA HIS A 20 -4.17 1.48 -10.79
C HIS A 20 -3.87 0.00 -10.54
N THR A 21 -4.62 -0.60 -9.62
CA THR A 21 -4.66 -2.04 -9.40
C THR A 21 -5.62 -2.71 -10.39
N GLY A 22 -5.68 -4.04 -10.40
CA GLY A 22 -6.65 -4.78 -11.20
C GLY A 22 -8.08 -4.74 -10.64
N MET A 23 -8.29 -4.17 -9.45
CA MET A 23 -9.57 -4.15 -8.75
C MET A 23 -9.94 -2.73 -8.30
N LYS A 24 -11.11 -2.26 -8.72
CA LYS A 24 -11.60 -0.91 -8.38
C LYS A 24 -11.76 -0.72 -6.86
N GLU A 25 -12.16 -1.76 -6.14
CA GLU A 25 -12.26 -1.74 -4.68
C GLU A 25 -10.89 -1.50 -4.02
N ASN A 26 -9.83 -2.14 -4.53
CA ASN A 26 -8.47 -1.90 -4.06
C ASN A 26 -8.02 -0.47 -4.37
N ASP A 27 -8.32 0.07 -5.54
CA ASP A 27 -7.97 1.45 -5.89
C ASP A 27 -8.58 2.46 -4.91
N VAL A 28 -9.82 2.21 -4.46
CA VAL A 28 -10.49 3.07 -3.48
C VAL A 28 -9.83 2.93 -2.10
N LEU A 29 -9.60 1.70 -1.63
CA LEU A 29 -9.07 1.45 -0.30
C LEU A 29 -7.59 1.85 -0.19
N ILE A 30 -6.76 1.32 -1.08
CA ILE A 30 -5.30 1.52 -1.11
C ILE A 30 -4.98 2.94 -1.58
N GLY A 31 -5.69 3.47 -2.59
CA GLY A 31 -5.53 4.85 -3.03
C GLY A 31 -5.86 5.85 -1.92
N GLY A 32 -6.98 5.68 -1.23
CA GLY A 32 -7.34 6.54 -0.09
C GLY A 32 -6.36 6.42 1.09
N PHE A 33 -5.72 5.26 1.29
CA PHE A 33 -4.61 5.11 2.24
C PHE A 33 -3.37 5.88 1.78
N ALA A 34 -2.98 5.73 0.52
CA ALA A 34 -1.80 6.38 -0.04
C ALA A 34 -1.92 7.92 0.01
N GLU A 35 -3.08 8.48 -0.33
CA GLU A 35 -3.33 9.92 -0.23
C GLU A 35 -3.11 10.47 1.20
N ARG A 36 -3.44 9.69 2.23
CA ARG A 36 -3.40 10.11 3.63
C ARG A 36 -2.07 9.84 4.34
N HIS A 37 -1.38 8.76 3.98
CA HIS A 37 -0.25 8.24 4.76
C HIS A 37 1.07 8.18 3.98
N MET A 38 1.05 8.24 2.64
CA MET A 38 2.26 8.06 1.82
C MET A 38 3.35 9.11 2.06
N ALA A 39 2.97 10.32 2.49
CA ALA A 39 3.90 11.38 2.86
C ALA A 39 4.67 11.09 4.15
N ASP A 40 4.06 10.34 5.07
CA ASP A 40 4.59 10.04 6.41
C ASP A 40 5.39 8.74 6.46
N LEU A 41 5.30 7.90 5.42
CA LEU A 41 6.05 6.64 5.35
C LEU A 41 7.56 6.91 5.25
N SER A 42 8.37 6.10 5.92
CA SER A 42 9.82 6.09 5.71
C SER A 42 10.18 5.47 4.36
N ASP A 43 11.44 5.60 3.92
CA ASP A 43 11.86 4.99 2.66
C ASP A 43 11.84 3.45 2.71
N ASP A 44 12.07 2.86 3.89
CA ASP A 44 11.94 1.42 4.13
C ASP A 44 10.47 0.98 4.07
N ASP A 45 9.56 1.76 4.64
CA ASP A 45 8.11 1.53 4.56
C ASP A 45 7.61 1.57 3.11
N VAL A 46 8.08 2.55 2.33
CA VAL A 46 7.76 2.68 0.90
C VAL A 46 8.33 1.49 0.12
N CYS A 47 9.53 1.03 0.45
CA CYS A 47 10.14 -0.14 -0.19
C CYS A 47 9.33 -1.42 0.10
N TRP A 48 8.97 -1.63 1.36
CA TRP A 48 8.17 -2.77 1.78
C TRP A 48 6.78 -2.73 1.13
N PHE A 49 6.15 -1.55 1.07
CA PHE A 49 4.81 -1.41 0.50
C PHE A 49 4.78 -1.61 -1.01
N GLU A 50 5.81 -1.16 -1.73
CA GLU A 50 6.00 -1.44 -3.16
C GLU A 50 6.13 -2.95 -3.40
N ASP A 51 6.97 -3.64 -2.61
CA ASP A 51 7.16 -5.09 -2.70
C ASP A 51 5.87 -5.86 -2.39
N PHE A 52 5.15 -5.45 -1.35
CA PHE A 52 3.84 -6.02 -0.98
C PHE A 52 2.83 -5.95 -2.14
N LEU A 53 2.69 -4.80 -2.80
CA LEU A 53 1.74 -4.66 -3.92
C LEU A 53 2.19 -5.38 -5.19
N MET A 54 3.49 -5.66 -5.35
CA MET A 54 4.02 -6.32 -6.55
C MET A 54 4.03 -7.85 -6.45
N ASN A 55 4.25 -8.39 -5.25
CA ASN A 55 4.37 -9.83 -5.03
C ASN A 55 3.06 -10.52 -4.64
N ASN A 56 1.99 -9.75 -4.38
CA ASN A 56 0.70 -10.29 -3.98
C ASN A 56 -0.39 -9.95 -5.01
N ASN A 57 -1.38 -10.83 -5.15
CA ASN A 57 -2.50 -10.60 -6.06
C ASN A 57 -3.58 -9.74 -5.39
N ASP A 58 -4.33 -9.00 -6.22
CA ASP A 58 -5.34 -8.04 -5.76
C ASP A 58 -6.42 -8.67 -4.86
N ILE A 59 -6.84 -9.91 -5.15
CA ILE A 59 -7.88 -10.61 -4.40
C ILE A 59 -7.40 -10.94 -2.98
N ASP A 60 -6.17 -11.44 -2.85
CA ASP A 60 -5.60 -11.73 -1.54
C ASP A 60 -5.35 -10.46 -0.73
N ILE A 61 -4.81 -9.41 -1.36
CA ILE A 61 -4.63 -8.09 -0.76
C ILE A 61 -5.98 -7.59 -0.21
N TYR A 62 -7.03 -7.63 -1.02
CA TYR A 62 -8.38 -7.25 -0.62
C TYR A 62 -8.89 -8.05 0.60
N ASN A 63 -8.74 -9.37 0.56
CA ASN A 63 -9.21 -10.24 1.64
C ASN A 63 -8.45 -10.05 2.94
N TRP A 64 -7.15 -9.77 2.90
CA TRP A 64 -6.37 -9.44 4.10
C TRP A 64 -6.77 -8.09 4.68
N MET A 65 -6.93 -7.07 3.83
CA MET A 65 -7.35 -5.73 4.26
C MET A 65 -8.71 -5.73 4.97
N LEU A 66 -9.66 -6.56 4.49
CA LEU A 66 -10.98 -6.71 5.11
C LEU A 66 -11.02 -7.70 6.28
N GLY A 67 -9.94 -8.42 6.55
CA GLY A 67 -9.92 -9.48 7.58
C GLY A 67 -10.69 -10.75 7.20
N ASN A 68 -11.07 -10.92 5.93
CA ASN A 68 -11.72 -12.14 5.41
C ASN A 68 -10.75 -13.33 5.34
N LYS A 69 -9.44 -13.05 5.29
CA LYS A 69 -8.37 -14.05 5.28
C LYS A 69 -7.33 -13.68 6.35
N PRO A 70 -6.76 -14.65 7.08
CA PRO A 70 -5.67 -14.37 8.01
C PRO A 70 -4.47 -13.79 7.27
N LEU A 71 -3.84 -12.77 7.85
CA LEU A 71 -2.62 -12.17 7.35
C LEU A 71 -1.45 -13.17 7.55
N PRO A 72 -0.70 -13.52 6.49
CA PRO A 72 0.50 -14.33 6.61
C PRO A 72 1.55 -13.63 7.49
N PRO A 73 2.30 -14.36 8.35
CA PRO A 73 3.31 -13.77 9.22
C PRO A 73 4.38 -12.96 8.47
N GLU A 74 4.73 -13.36 7.26
CA GLU A 74 5.69 -12.66 6.39
C GLU A 74 5.23 -11.28 5.93
N LEU A 75 3.91 -11.01 5.98
CA LEU A 75 3.31 -9.73 5.64
C LEU A 75 3.05 -8.86 6.87
N GLU A 76 3.46 -9.32 8.06
CA GLU A 76 3.33 -8.54 9.28
C GLU A 76 4.31 -7.35 9.27
N HIS A 77 3.78 -6.16 9.00
CA HIS A 77 4.57 -4.93 8.91
C HIS A 77 3.81 -3.73 9.49
N PRO A 78 4.51 -2.70 10.04
CA PRO A 78 3.85 -1.46 10.48
C PRO A 78 2.92 -0.84 9.43
N VAL A 79 3.31 -0.84 8.16
CA VAL A 79 2.49 -0.34 7.06
C VAL A 79 1.21 -1.17 6.88
N MET A 80 1.29 -2.49 6.92
CA MET A 80 0.11 -3.36 6.86
C MET A 80 -0.87 -3.08 8.00
N ARG A 81 -0.36 -2.94 9.24
CA ARG A 81 -1.20 -2.59 10.40
C ARG A 81 -1.85 -1.22 10.23
N LEU A 82 -1.12 -0.24 9.70
CA LEU A 82 -1.66 1.08 9.42
C LEU A 82 -2.74 1.04 8.33
N LEU A 83 -2.51 0.28 7.26
CA LEU A 83 -3.45 0.06 6.16
C LEU A 83 -4.75 -0.56 6.68
N MET A 84 -4.67 -1.69 7.38
CA MET A 84 -5.85 -2.35 7.96
C MET A 84 -6.62 -1.43 8.92
N ARG A 85 -5.90 -0.65 9.75
CA ARG A 85 -6.52 0.34 10.64
C ARG A 85 -7.23 1.46 9.87
N SER A 86 -6.67 1.91 8.75
CA SER A 86 -7.25 2.97 7.92
C SER A 86 -8.54 2.55 7.20
N ILE A 87 -8.72 1.23 7.01
CA ILE A 87 -9.88 0.63 6.34
C ILE A 87 -10.96 0.23 7.36
N GLY A 88 -10.57 -0.31 8.51
CA GLY A 88 -11.50 -0.70 9.59
C GLY A 88 -11.99 0.44 10.48
N ALA A 89 -11.46 1.66 10.32
CA ALA A 89 -11.97 2.85 10.97
C ALA A 89 -13.05 3.51 10.08
N SER A 90 -14.25 2.96 10.10
CA SER A 90 -15.49 3.56 9.58
C SER A 90 -16.62 3.29 10.53
#